data_AF-A0A7J7XFG7-F1
#
_entry.id   AF-A0A7J7XFG7-F1
#
_cell.length_a   1.000
_cell.length_b   1.000
_cell.length_c   1.000
_cell.angle_alpha   90.00
_cell.angle_beta   90.00
_cell.angle_gamma   90.00
#
_symmetry.space_group_name_H-M   'P 1'
#
loop_
_entity.id
_entity.type
_entity.pdbx_description
1 polymer ?
#
loop_
_entity_poly.entity_id
_entity_poly.type
_entity_poly.pdbx_seq_one_letter_code
_entity_poly.pdbx_strand_id
1 'polypeptide(L)'
;MKSGGTQLKLIMTFQNYGQALFKPMKQTREQETPPDFFYFSDYERHNAEIAAFHLDRILDFRRVPPVAGRMINMTREIRDVTRDKKLWRTFFISPANNVCFYGECSYYCSTEHALCGKPDQIEGSLAAFLPDLSLAKRKTWRNPWRRSYHKRKKAEWEVDPNYCNEVKQTPPYDRSRRILDIMDMTIFDFLMGNMDRHHYETFEKFGNDTFIIHLDNGRGFGKYSHDELSILVPLQQCCRIRKSTYLRLQLLAKEEYRLSLLMAESLRQDRVAPVLFQPHLQALDRRLRLVLQAVGACVGKDGLGHVVEDDLDPLDPGHRGSADR
;
A
#
# COMPACT_ATOMS: atom_id res chain seq x y z
N MET A 1 11.06 10.74 -16.23
CA MET A 1 10.15 10.73 -15.05
C MET A 1 8.79 10.16 -15.41
N LYS A 2 7.96 9.72 -14.45
CA LYS A 2 6.56 9.38 -14.76
C LYS A 2 5.75 10.67 -14.88
N SER A 3 5.26 10.98 -16.09
CA SER A 3 4.40 12.14 -16.31
C SER A 3 3.04 11.96 -15.62
N GLY A 4 2.45 13.05 -15.11
CA GLY A 4 1.09 13.06 -14.55
C GLY A 4 0.93 12.40 -13.17
N GLY A 5 2.01 12.08 -12.46
CA GLY A 5 1.94 11.62 -11.07
C GLY A 5 1.70 12.76 -10.08
N THR A 6 1.02 12.47 -8.96
CA THR A 6 0.77 13.45 -7.90
C THR A 6 2.07 13.90 -7.21
N GLN A 7 2.90 12.94 -6.81
CA GLN A 7 4.22 13.19 -6.21
C GLN A 7 5.34 12.62 -7.09
N LEU A 8 6.59 12.99 -6.78
CA LEU A 8 7.77 12.61 -7.56
C LEU A 8 7.99 11.09 -7.59
N LYS A 9 7.95 10.53 -8.80
CA LYS A 9 8.27 9.12 -9.07
C LYS A 9 9.14 9.04 -10.33
N LEU A 10 10.24 8.30 -10.28
CA LEU A 10 11.13 8.07 -11.43
C LEU A 10 10.92 6.66 -12.00
N ILE A 11 11.17 6.50 -13.30
CA ILE A 11 11.20 5.20 -13.95
C ILE A 11 12.66 4.88 -14.20
N MET A 12 13.14 3.79 -13.61
CA MET A 12 14.52 3.30 -13.76
C MET A 12 14.50 2.16 -14.77
N THR A 13 15.22 2.31 -15.87
CA THR A 13 15.43 1.24 -16.87
C THR A 13 16.83 0.67 -16.67
N PHE A 14 16.92 -0.64 -16.43
CA PHE A 14 18.19 -1.34 -16.20
C PHE A 14 18.82 -1.81 -17.52
N GLN A 15 20.08 -2.25 -17.46
CA GLN A 15 20.83 -2.73 -18.63
C GLN A 15 20.15 -3.93 -19.31
N ASN A 16 19.46 -4.77 -18.55
CA ASN A 16 18.69 -5.91 -19.05
C ASN A 16 17.28 -5.52 -19.53
N TYR A 17 17.03 -4.23 -19.80
CA TYR A 17 15.75 -3.66 -20.24
C TYR A 17 14.59 -3.74 -19.24
N GLY A 18 14.76 -4.44 -18.11
CA GLY A 18 13.81 -4.44 -17.02
C GLY A 18 13.61 -3.03 -16.45
N GLN A 19 12.43 -2.77 -15.87
CA GLN A 19 12.08 -1.47 -15.32
C GLN A 19 11.66 -1.56 -13.85
N ALA A 20 11.91 -0.49 -13.10
CA ALA A 20 11.42 -0.30 -11.75
C ALA A 20 10.91 1.14 -11.53
N LEU A 21 9.92 1.29 -10.67
CA LEU A 21 9.43 2.56 -10.20
C LEU A 21 10.25 2.97 -8.97
N PHE A 22 10.96 4.08 -9.08
CA PHE A 22 11.76 4.62 -8.00
C PHE A 22 10.99 5.72 -7.26
N LYS A 23 10.81 5.55 -5.95
CA LYS A 23 10.32 6.61 -5.05
C LYS A 23 11.47 7.03 -4.12
N PRO A 24 11.96 8.27 -4.21
CA PRO A 24 13.03 8.75 -3.34
C PRO A 24 12.55 9.02 -1.91
N MET A 25 13.47 8.98 -0.95
CA MET A 25 13.23 9.35 0.43
C MET A 25 12.84 10.83 0.57
N LYS A 26 11.70 11.09 1.22
CA LYS A 26 11.17 12.43 1.51
C LYS A 26 11.20 12.79 2.99
N GLN A 27 11.00 11.80 3.86
CA GLN A 27 10.93 11.97 5.31
C GLN A 27 11.87 10.98 6.00
N THR A 28 12.37 11.33 7.18
CA THR A 28 13.16 10.43 8.02
C THR A 28 12.29 9.33 8.63
N ARG A 29 12.91 8.28 9.17
CA ARG A 29 12.18 7.11 9.71
C ARG A 29 11.38 7.45 10.96
N GLU A 30 11.82 8.44 11.71
CA GLU A 30 11.26 8.87 12.99
C GLU A 30 10.12 9.88 12.82
N GLN A 31 10.01 10.53 11.65
CA GLN A 31 9.02 11.56 11.38
C GLN A 31 7.62 10.99 11.18
N GLU A 32 6.69 11.37 12.06
CA GLU A 32 5.26 11.14 11.84
C GLU A 32 4.63 12.21 10.93
N THR A 33 3.57 11.83 10.21
CA THR A 33 2.68 12.75 9.52
C THR A 33 2.02 13.65 10.56
N PRO A 34 2.08 14.99 10.42
CA PRO A 34 1.42 15.91 11.35
C PRO A 34 -0.07 15.59 11.51
N PRO A 35 -0.66 15.74 12.71
CA PRO A 35 -2.08 15.45 12.93
C PRO A 35 -3.02 16.33 12.09
N ASP A 36 -2.58 17.54 11.70
CA ASP A 36 -3.37 18.47 10.90
C ASP A 36 -3.39 18.14 9.39
N PHE A 37 -2.59 17.15 8.95
CA PHE A 37 -2.53 16.75 7.55
C PHE A 37 -3.70 15.83 7.20
N PHE A 38 -4.46 16.22 6.18
CA PHE A 38 -5.37 15.27 5.53
C PHE A 38 -4.58 14.20 4.77
N TYR A 39 -5.17 13.02 4.60
CA TYR A 39 -4.61 11.91 3.81
C TYR A 39 -4.20 12.31 2.39
N PHE A 40 -4.88 13.27 1.76
CA PHE A 40 -4.53 13.77 0.42
C PHE A 40 -3.34 14.75 0.41
N SER A 41 -2.95 15.29 1.57
CA SER A 41 -1.77 16.15 1.74
C SER A 41 -0.55 15.37 2.23
N ASP A 42 -0.69 14.08 2.57
CA ASP A 42 0.43 13.32 3.12
C ASP A 42 1.52 13.06 2.06
N TYR A 43 2.77 13.04 2.51
CA TYR A 43 3.92 12.70 1.69
C TYR A 43 3.94 11.20 1.43
N GLU A 44 4.33 10.81 0.21
CA GLU A 44 4.69 9.42 -0.03
C GLU A 44 6.06 9.11 0.60
N ARG A 45 6.17 7.93 1.21
CA ARG A 45 7.33 7.41 1.90
C ARG A 45 7.82 6.17 1.17
N HIS A 46 9.08 6.16 0.77
CA HIS A 46 9.65 5.03 0.04
C HIS A 46 9.73 3.77 0.91
N ASN A 47 10.02 3.93 2.21
CA ASN A 47 10.09 2.84 3.16
C ASN A 47 8.71 2.19 3.41
N ALA A 48 7.61 2.91 3.20
CA ALA A 48 6.28 2.34 3.26
C ALA A 48 6.02 1.35 2.10
N GLU A 49 6.51 1.63 0.89
CA GLU A 49 6.40 0.67 -0.23
C GLU A 49 7.18 -0.62 0.02
N ILE A 50 8.38 -0.50 0.60
CA ILE A 50 9.20 -1.66 0.97
C ILE A 50 8.49 -2.45 2.07
N ALA A 51 8.09 -1.78 3.16
CA ALA A 51 7.41 -2.42 4.28
C ALA A 51 6.09 -3.08 3.88
N ALA A 52 5.32 -2.46 2.98
CA ALA A 52 4.08 -3.00 2.44
C ALA A 52 4.30 -4.35 1.74
N PHE A 53 5.34 -4.47 0.90
CA PHE A 53 5.67 -5.73 0.23
C PHE A 53 6.00 -6.85 1.23
N HIS A 54 6.78 -6.56 2.26
CA HIS A 54 7.12 -7.54 3.29
C HIS A 54 5.91 -7.93 4.15
N LEU A 55 5.07 -6.96 4.53
CA LEU A 55 3.84 -7.21 5.28
C LEU A 55 2.85 -8.06 4.48
N ASP A 56 2.65 -7.74 3.20
CA ASP A 56 1.79 -8.49 2.29
C ASP A 56 2.25 -9.96 2.13
N ARG A 57 3.57 -10.19 2.09
CA ARG A 57 4.16 -11.54 2.12
C ARG A 57 3.91 -12.25 3.46
N ILE A 58 4.07 -11.56 4.59
CA ILE A 58 3.86 -12.16 5.93
C ILE A 58 2.39 -12.49 6.18
N LEU A 59 1.46 -11.68 5.65
CA LEU A 59 0.02 -11.96 5.67
C LEU A 59 -0.39 -13.03 4.65
N ASP A 60 0.55 -13.51 3.83
CA ASP A 60 0.37 -14.49 2.77
C ASP A 60 -0.59 -14.06 1.65
N PHE A 61 -0.78 -12.75 1.48
CA PHE A 61 -1.60 -12.21 0.38
C PHE A 61 -0.88 -12.33 -0.97
N ARG A 62 0.41 -11.95 -1.02
CA ARG A 62 1.29 -12.02 -2.21
C ARG A 62 0.76 -11.22 -3.41
N ARG A 63 0.26 -10.00 -3.15
CA ARG A 63 -0.38 -9.12 -4.14
C ARG A 63 0.34 -7.78 -4.34
N VAL A 64 1.41 -7.50 -3.58
CA VAL A 64 2.30 -6.36 -3.82
C VAL A 64 3.44 -6.78 -4.76
N PRO A 65 3.72 -6.05 -5.86
CA PRO A 65 4.91 -6.31 -6.69
C PRO A 65 6.20 -6.23 -5.85
N PRO A 66 7.26 -6.97 -6.17
CA PRO A 66 8.51 -6.91 -5.42
C PRO A 66 9.07 -5.49 -5.30
N VAL A 67 9.42 -5.09 -4.07
CA VAL A 67 10.03 -3.78 -3.78
C VAL A 67 11.28 -4.00 -2.94
N ALA A 68 12.37 -3.30 -3.28
CA ALA A 68 13.60 -3.29 -2.50
C ALA A 68 14.13 -1.86 -2.29
N GLY A 69 14.79 -1.63 -1.17
CA GLY A 69 15.52 -0.39 -0.91
C GLY A 69 16.85 -0.31 -1.66
N ARG A 70 17.24 0.90 -2.06
CA ARG A 70 18.55 1.17 -2.67
C ARG A 70 19.04 2.59 -2.38
N MET A 71 20.33 2.71 -2.10
CA MET A 71 21.07 3.96 -2.17
C MET A 71 21.46 4.24 -3.63
N ILE A 72 21.13 5.44 -4.11
CA ILE A 72 21.38 5.89 -5.48
C ILE A 72 22.32 7.08 -5.47
N ASN A 73 23.41 7.02 -6.24
CA ASN A 73 24.20 8.20 -6.54
C ASN A 73 23.44 9.12 -7.50
N MET A 74 22.94 10.24 -6.99
CA MET A 74 22.07 11.18 -7.72
C MET A 74 22.74 11.76 -8.97
N THR A 75 24.06 11.95 -8.90
CA THR A 75 24.85 12.46 -10.01
C THR A 75 24.96 11.40 -11.11
N ARG A 76 25.58 10.26 -10.81
CA ARG A 76 25.95 9.23 -11.78
C ARG A 76 24.78 8.38 -12.26
N GLU A 77 23.80 8.14 -11.39
CA GLU A 77 22.72 7.18 -11.66
C GLU A 77 21.37 7.86 -11.97
N ILE A 78 21.26 9.19 -11.82
CA ILE A 78 20.06 9.94 -12.20
C ILE A 78 20.41 11.07 -13.17
N ARG A 79 21.17 12.07 -12.72
CA ARG A 79 21.41 13.31 -13.47
C ARG A 79 22.17 13.07 -14.77
N ASP A 80 23.28 12.33 -14.72
CA ASP A 80 24.19 12.20 -15.87
C ASP A 80 23.68 11.19 -16.91
N VAL A 81 22.70 10.35 -16.54
CA VAL A 81 22.13 9.30 -17.40
C VAL A 81 20.71 9.59 -17.88
N THR A 82 20.03 10.61 -17.34
CA THR A 82 18.67 10.95 -17.78
C THR A 82 18.69 11.62 -19.16
N ARG A 83 17.84 11.12 -20.07
CA ARG A 83 17.53 11.80 -21.35
C ARG A 83 16.35 12.77 -21.22
N ASP A 84 15.68 12.76 -20.08
CA ASP A 84 14.56 13.63 -19.78
C ASP A 84 15.06 15.02 -19.37
N LYS A 85 15.02 15.96 -20.32
CA LYS A 85 15.46 17.35 -20.11
C LYS A 85 14.66 18.07 -19.03
N LYS A 86 13.40 17.69 -18.78
CA LYS A 86 12.59 18.30 -17.72
C LYS A 86 13.16 17.93 -16.36
N LEU A 87 13.40 16.64 -16.12
CA LEU A 87 14.03 16.16 -14.90
C LEU A 87 15.43 16.77 -14.71
N TRP A 88 16.27 16.72 -15.74
CA TRP A 88 17.66 17.20 -15.68
C TRP A 88 17.76 18.67 -15.23
N ARG A 89 16.89 19.54 -15.75
CA ARG A 89 16.87 20.98 -15.41
C ARG A 89 16.52 21.29 -13.96
N THR A 90 15.97 20.33 -13.22
CA THR A 90 15.58 20.52 -11.82
C THR A 90 16.72 20.26 -10.83
N PHE A 91 17.88 19.79 -11.31
CA PHE A 91 19.05 19.58 -10.47
C PHE A 91 19.75 20.89 -10.13
N PHE A 92 20.17 21.03 -8.88
CA PHE A 92 20.95 22.18 -8.40
C PHE A 92 21.83 21.81 -7.21
N ILE A 93 22.72 22.72 -6.82
CA ILE A 93 23.54 22.61 -5.61
C ILE A 93 22.95 23.53 -4.55
N SER A 94 22.62 22.96 -3.39
CA SER A 94 22.14 23.74 -2.24
C SER A 94 23.24 24.59 -1.60
N PRO A 95 22.90 25.60 -0.78
CA PRO A 95 23.89 26.37 -0.01
C PRO A 95 24.78 25.52 0.90
N ALA A 96 24.33 24.31 1.29
CA ALA A 96 25.11 23.34 2.05
C ALA A 96 26.02 22.45 1.18
N ASN A 97 26.19 22.80 -0.10
CA ASN A 97 27.00 22.08 -1.10
C ASN A 97 26.53 20.64 -1.38
N ASN A 98 25.24 20.34 -1.15
CA ASN A 98 24.63 19.05 -1.50
C ASN A 98 23.94 19.11 -2.86
N VAL A 99 23.95 18.00 -3.59
CA VAL A 99 23.20 17.81 -4.83
C VAL A 99 21.73 17.63 -4.49
N CYS A 100 20.86 18.40 -5.15
CA CYS A 100 19.42 18.37 -4.96
C CYS A 100 18.67 18.28 -6.29
N PHE A 101 17.46 17.73 -6.28
CA PHE A 101 16.52 17.79 -7.39
C PHE A 101 15.07 17.69 -6.89
N TYR A 102 14.12 18.21 -7.67
CA TYR A 102 12.70 18.16 -7.32
C TYR A 102 11.81 17.56 -8.42
N GLY A 103 12.29 17.44 -9.67
CA GLY A 103 11.51 16.96 -10.79
C GLY A 103 10.29 17.84 -11.09
N GLU A 104 9.25 17.26 -11.71
CA GLU A 104 8.03 17.98 -12.14
C GLU A 104 6.80 17.11 -11.80
N CYS A 105 6.01 17.54 -10.82
CA CYS A 105 4.79 16.84 -10.41
C CYS A 105 3.84 17.85 -9.78
N SER A 106 2.60 17.45 -9.50
CA SER A 106 1.62 18.41 -8.99
C SER A 106 1.84 18.78 -7.52
N TYR A 107 2.37 17.86 -6.70
CA TYR A 107 2.51 18.04 -5.25
C TYR A 107 3.99 17.93 -4.85
N TYR A 108 4.50 18.98 -4.19
CA TYR A 108 5.83 18.97 -3.57
C TYR A 108 7.00 18.71 -4.55
N CYS A 109 6.87 19.16 -5.80
CA CYS A 109 7.94 19.20 -6.80
C CYS A 109 8.34 20.64 -7.10
N SER A 110 9.06 21.25 -6.15
CA SER A 110 9.55 22.62 -6.22
C SER A 110 10.85 22.75 -5.42
N THR A 111 11.54 23.88 -5.55
CA THR A 111 12.84 24.11 -4.88
C THR A 111 12.74 23.98 -3.37
N GLU A 112 11.66 24.47 -2.76
CA GLU A 112 11.42 24.41 -1.31
C GLU A 112 11.06 23.01 -0.79
N HIS A 113 10.71 22.07 -1.68
CA HIS A 113 10.47 20.66 -1.36
C HIS A 113 11.48 19.72 -2.03
N ALA A 114 12.62 20.25 -2.47
CA ALA A 114 13.63 19.49 -3.18
C ALA A 114 14.24 18.39 -2.32
N LEU A 115 14.65 17.30 -2.98
CA LEU A 115 15.29 16.16 -2.36
C LEU A 115 16.79 16.29 -2.52
N CYS A 116 17.49 16.36 -1.40
CA CYS A 116 18.92 16.60 -1.34
C CYS A 116 19.66 15.40 -0.77
N GLY A 117 20.77 15.03 -1.41
CA GLY A 117 21.67 14.00 -0.90
C GLY A 117 22.61 14.51 0.19
N LYS A 118 23.52 13.63 0.62
CA LYS A 118 24.61 13.97 1.55
C LYS A 118 25.96 13.33 1.12
N PRO A 119 26.75 13.97 0.26
CA PRO A 119 26.38 15.14 -0.53
C PRO A 119 25.53 14.79 -1.76
N ASP A 120 25.68 13.59 -2.33
CA ASP A 120 25.10 13.23 -3.64
C ASP A 120 24.45 11.83 -3.67
N GLN A 121 24.28 11.18 -2.52
CA GLN A 121 23.53 9.94 -2.41
C GLN A 121 22.13 10.18 -1.84
N ILE A 122 21.14 9.50 -2.42
CA ILE A 122 19.76 9.49 -1.94
C ILE A 122 19.24 8.07 -1.83
N GLU A 123 18.58 7.77 -0.71
CA GLU A 123 17.88 6.52 -0.52
C GLU A 123 16.52 6.53 -1.24
N GLY A 124 16.06 5.37 -1.70
CA GLY A 124 14.69 5.22 -2.19
C GLY A 124 14.27 3.77 -2.34
N SER A 125 13.02 3.57 -2.73
CA SER A 125 12.45 2.25 -3.02
C SER A 125 12.43 2.02 -4.52
N LEU A 126 12.72 0.78 -4.93
CA LEU A 126 12.61 0.30 -6.31
C LEU A 126 11.53 -0.78 -6.35
N ALA A 127 10.34 -0.42 -6.82
CA ALA A 127 9.26 -1.35 -7.07
C ALA A 127 9.36 -1.92 -8.48
N ALA A 128 9.41 -3.23 -8.64
CA ALA A 128 9.42 -3.88 -9.93
C ALA A 128 8.21 -3.45 -10.76
N PHE A 129 8.44 -3.10 -12.04
CA PHE A 129 7.33 -2.80 -12.93
C PHE A 129 6.49 -4.05 -13.17
N LEU A 130 5.17 -3.85 -13.17
CA LEU A 130 4.25 -4.83 -13.74
C LEU A 130 4.49 -4.95 -15.26
N PRO A 131 4.08 -6.07 -15.88
CA PRO A 131 4.18 -6.22 -17.33
C PRO A 131 3.55 -5.05 -18.07
N ASP A 132 4.09 -4.76 -19.25
CA ASP A 132 3.59 -3.67 -20.09
C ASP A 132 2.08 -3.83 -20.38
N LEU A 133 1.37 -2.72 -20.44
CA LEU A 133 -0.08 -2.71 -20.64
C LEU A 133 -0.51 -3.29 -22.00
N SER A 134 0.38 -3.31 -22.99
CA SER A 134 0.15 -4.00 -24.27
C SER A 134 0.11 -5.52 -24.13
N LEU A 135 0.82 -6.09 -23.16
CA LEU A 135 0.90 -7.54 -22.91
C LEU A 135 -0.09 -7.99 -21.83
N ALA A 136 -0.24 -7.20 -20.76
CA ALA A 136 -1.12 -7.48 -19.65
C ALA A 136 -1.94 -6.24 -19.28
N LYS A 137 -3.09 -6.08 -19.95
CA LYS A 137 -4.03 -5.00 -19.64
C LYS A 137 -4.49 -5.09 -18.19
N ARG A 138 -4.59 -3.94 -17.56
CA ARG A 138 -5.07 -3.77 -16.18
C ARG A 138 -6.30 -2.89 -16.18
N LYS A 139 -7.27 -3.25 -15.35
CA LYS A 139 -8.48 -2.47 -15.12
C LYS A 139 -8.36 -1.73 -13.80
N THR A 140 -8.54 -0.42 -13.83
CA THR A 140 -8.63 0.42 -12.64
C THR A 140 -10.08 0.48 -12.18
N TRP A 141 -10.30 0.24 -10.89
CA TRP A 141 -11.62 0.26 -10.27
C TRP A 141 -11.66 1.35 -9.19
N ARG A 142 -12.78 2.06 -9.11
CA ARG A 142 -13.05 2.96 -8.00
C ARG A 142 -13.42 2.12 -6.77
N ASN A 143 -12.73 2.35 -5.65
CA ASN A 143 -13.07 1.69 -4.40
C ASN A 143 -14.41 2.25 -3.87
N PRO A 144 -15.39 1.41 -3.45
CA PRO A 144 -16.64 1.89 -2.85
C PRO A 144 -16.39 2.76 -1.60
N TRP A 145 -15.40 2.40 -0.79
CA TRP A 145 -14.98 3.18 0.39
C TRP A 145 -13.96 4.27 0.07
N ARG A 146 -13.92 4.74 -1.18
CA ARG A 146 -13.12 5.91 -1.53
C ARG A 146 -13.54 7.10 -0.67
N ARG A 147 -12.57 7.71 0.01
CA ARG A 147 -12.75 8.96 0.78
C ARG A 147 -13.22 10.12 -0.12
N SER A 148 -13.70 11.21 0.49
CA SER A 148 -14.23 12.35 -0.27
C SER A 148 -13.17 13.17 -1.02
N TYR A 149 -11.91 13.14 -0.57
CA TYR A 149 -10.83 14.06 -1.01
C TYR A 149 -11.24 15.52 -0.88
N HIS A 150 -11.97 15.83 0.19
CA HIS A 150 -12.49 17.16 0.45
C HIS A 150 -12.52 17.46 1.95
N LYS A 151 -12.09 18.66 2.34
CA LYS A 151 -11.91 19.07 3.75
C LYS A 151 -13.20 19.07 4.58
N ARG A 152 -14.36 19.26 3.92
CA ARG A 152 -15.67 19.47 4.58
C ARG A 152 -16.73 18.43 4.24
N LYS A 153 -16.52 17.64 3.17
CA LYS A 153 -17.55 16.71 2.69
C LYS A 153 -17.21 15.33 3.24
N LYS A 154 -18.17 14.69 3.88
CA LYS A 154 -18.08 13.27 4.22
C LYS A 154 -18.40 12.43 2.98
N ALA A 155 -17.80 11.26 2.89
CA ALA A 155 -18.22 10.23 1.96
C ALA A 155 -19.47 9.52 2.49
N GLU A 156 -20.20 8.84 1.61
CA GLU A 156 -21.45 8.16 1.93
C GLU A 156 -21.27 7.08 3.01
N TRP A 157 -20.23 6.26 2.88
CA TRP A 157 -19.88 5.24 3.87
C TRP A 157 -19.52 5.81 5.26
N GLU A 158 -19.20 7.10 5.37
CA GLU A 158 -18.94 7.77 6.67
C GLU A 158 -20.22 8.20 7.38
N VAL A 159 -21.37 8.22 6.68
CA VAL A 159 -22.66 8.68 7.22
C VAL A 159 -23.73 7.61 7.21
N ASP A 160 -23.66 6.63 6.30
CA ASP A 160 -24.56 5.50 6.25
C ASP A 160 -23.95 4.25 6.94
N PRO A 161 -24.47 3.82 8.10
CA PRO A 161 -24.00 2.60 8.77
C PRO A 161 -24.31 1.32 7.98
N ASN A 162 -25.29 1.35 7.07
CA ASN A 162 -25.72 0.21 6.27
C ASN A 162 -25.10 0.19 4.86
N TYR A 163 -24.14 1.07 4.57
CA TYR A 163 -23.55 1.27 3.25
C TYR A 163 -23.13 -0.04 2.56
N CYS A 164 -22.53 -0.99 3.30
CA CYS A 164 -22.10 -2.25 2.71
C CYS A 164 -23.25 -3.12 2.15
N ASN A 165 -24.49 -2.95 2.65
CA ASN A 165 -25.64 -3.70 2.16
C ASN A 165 -25.96 -3.35 0.70
N GLU A 166 -25.79 -2.08 0.31
CA GLU A 166 -25.93 -1.63 -1.08
C GLU A 166 -24.71 -2.05 -1.91
N VAL A 167 -23.50 -1.92 -1.36
CA VAL A 167 -22.27 -2.34 -2.06
C VAL A 167 -22.36 -3.83 -2.44
N LYS A 168 -22.80 -4.69 -1.52
CA LYS A 168 -22.98 -6.14 -1.76
C LYS A 168 -24.07 -6.47 -2.80
N GLN A 169 -24.85 -5.51 -3.28
CA GLN A 169 -25.82 -5.70 -4.36
C GLN A 169 -25.30 -5.15 -5.70
N THR A 170 -24.15 -4.46 -5.69
CA THR A 170 -23.62 -3.76 -6.86
C THR A 170 -22.49 -4.58 -7.51
N PRO A 171 -22.57 -4.89 -8.81
CA PRO A 171 -21.46 -5.52 -9.52
C PRO A 171 -20.18 -4.67 -9.46
N PRO A 172 -18.99 -5.26 -9.23
CA PRO A 172 -18.68 -6.70 -9.14
C PRO A 172 -18.68 -7.27 -7.70
N TYR A 173 -19.24 -6.55 -6.72
CA TYR A 173 -19.23 -6.91 -5.29
C TYR A 173 -20.42 -7.77 -4.86
N ASP A 174 -21.41 -7.90 -5.74
CA ASP A 174 -22.53 -8.85 -5.66
C ASP A 174 -22.08 -10.31 -5.66
N ARG A 175 -20.81 -10.57 -6.00
CA ARG A 175 -20.14 -11.87 -5.84
C ARG A 175 -19.21 -11.87 -4.62
N SER A 176 -19.21 -12.96 -3.85
CA SER A 176 -18.45 -13.08 -2.59
C SER A 176 -16.95 -12.80 -2.73
N ARG A 177 -16.32 -13.15 -3.86
CA ARG A 177 -14.85 -13.03 -3.99
C ARG A 177 -14.34 -11.59 -3.92
N ARG A 178 -14.94 -10.65 -4.67
CA ARG A 178 -14.42 -9.28 -4.74
C ARG A 178 -14.60 -8.54 -3.43
N ILE A 179 -15.72 -8.76 -2.73
CA ILE A 179 -15.93 -8.13 -1.43
C ILE A 179 -14.89 -8.63 -0.43
N LEU A 180 -14.57 -9.93 -0.43
CA LEU A 180 -13.51 -10.50 0.41
C LEU A 180 -12.11 -9.96 0.04
N ASP A 181 -11.82 -9.71 -1.23
CA ASP A 181 -10.57 -9.04 -1.64
C ASP A 181 -10.44 -7.63 -1.08
N ILE A 182 -11.56 -6.89 -1.01
CA ILE A 182 -11.58 -5.59 -0.35
C ILE A 182 -11.35 -5.75 1.16
N MET A 183 -11.88 -6.79 1.80
CA MET A 183 -11.65 -7.03 3.24
C MET A 183 -10.17 -7.32 3.53
N ASP A 184 -9.50 -8.15 2.72
CA ASP A 184 -8.06 -8.38 2.86
C ASP A 184 -7.27 -7.06 2.69
N MET A 185 -7.60 -6.29 1.65
CA MET A 185 -6.95 -5.00 1.37
C MET A 185 -7.21 -3.97 2.47
N THR A 186 -8.40 -3.93 3.07
CA THR A 186 -8.75 -3.00 4.15
C THR A 186 -8.00 -3.33 5.44
N ILE A 187 -7.82 -4.63 5.73
CA ILE A 187 -7.00 -5.10 6.86
C ILE A 187 -5.54 -4.72 6.62
N PHE A 188 -5.03 -4.97 5.41
CA PHE A 188 -3.68 -4.59 5.01
C PHE A 188 -3.43 -3.08 5.18
N ASP A 189 -4.32 -2.26 4.63
CA ASP A 189 -4.24 -0.80 4.72
C ASP A 189 -4.34 -0.31 6.17
N PHE A 190 -5.20 -0.90 7.00
CA PHE A 190 -5.34 -0.52 8.41
C PHE A 190 -4.07 -0.80 9.21
N LEU A 191 -3.46 -1.98 9.02
CA LEU A 191 -2.21 -2.34 9.70
C LEU A 191 -1.11 -1.31 9.40
N MET A 192 -1.02 -0.85 8.15
CA MET A 192 -0.06 0.20 7.76
C MET A 192 -0.51 1.61 8.15
N GLY A 193 -1.82 1.84 8.33
CA GLY A 193 -2.41 3.18 8.46
C GLY A 193 -2.53 3.91 7.12
N ASN A 194 -2.63 3.18 5.99
CA ASN A 194 -2.77 3.76 4.66
C ASN A 194 -4.23 4.18 4.40
N MET A 195 -4.47 5.49 4.35
CA MET A 195 -5.82 6.04 4.14
C MET A 195 -6.16 6.30 2.67
N ASP A 196 -5.21 6.13 1.75
CA ASP A 196 -5.29 6.66 0.39
C ASP A 196 -5.80 5.65 -0.66
N ARG A 197 -6.49 4.60 -0.23
CA ARG A 197 -7.00 3.53 -1.11
C ARG A 197 -8.24 3.95 -1.92
N HIS A 198 -8.12 4.96 -2.76
CA HIS A 198 -9.22 5.47 -3.58
C HIS A 198 -9.58 4.59 -4.80
N HIS A 199 -8.62 3.78 -5.24
CA HIS A 199 -8.73 2.92 -6.41
C HIS A 199 -7.97 1.62 -6.13
N TYR A 200 -8.28 0.61 -6.92
CA TYR A 200 -7.52 -0.62 -6.97
C TYR A 200 -7.41 -1.11 -8.42
N GLU A 201 -6.43 -1.97 -8.68
CA GLU A 201 -6.21 -2.53 -10.03
C GLU A 201 -6.41 -4.05 -10.02
N THR A 202 -6.87 -4.58 -11.15
CA THR A 202 -6.91 -6.02 -11.44
C THR A 202 -6.34 -6.28 -12.83
N PHE A 203 -5.86 -7.50 -13.09
CA PHE A 203 -5.54 -7.93 -14.44
C PHE A 203 -6.82 -8.21 -15.23
N GLU A 204 -7.02 -7.48 -16.33
CA GLU A 204 -8.27 -7.50 -17.10
C GLU A 204 -8.55 -8.88 -17.70
N LYS A 205 -7.50 -9.59 -18.11
CA LYS A 205 -7.57 -10.93 -18.74
C LYS A 205 -8.37 -11.95 -17.92
N PHE A 206 -8.38 -11.82 -16.60
CA PHE A 206 -9.04 -12.78 -15.70
C PHE A 206 -10.46 -12.36 -15.27
N GLY A 207 -10.99 -11.26 -15.84
CA GLY A 207 -12.34 -10.79 -15.56
C GLY A 207 -12.53 -10.36 -14.10
N ASN A 208 -13.67 -10.73 -13.50
CA ASN A 208 -14.00 -10.35 -12.13
C ASN A 208 -13.39 -11.29 -11.09
N ASP A 209 -13.13 -12.54 -11.46
CA ASP A 209 -12.63 -13.61 -10.59
C ASP A 209 -11.10 -13.62 -10.55
N THR A 210 -10.55 -12.49 -10.12
CA THR A 210 -9.11 -12.23 -9.99
C THR A 210 -8.83 -11.50 -8.69
N PHE A 211 -7.58 -11.54 -8.24
CA PHE A 211 -7.12 -10.79 -7.08
C PHE A 211 -6.98 -9.29 -7.37
N ILE A 212 -7.01 -8.49 -6.30
CA ILE A 212 -6.67 -7.07 -6.31
C ILE A 212 -5.15 -6.91 -6.17
N ILE A 213 -4.54 -6.12 -7.04
CA ILE A 213 -3.12 -5.77 -6.95
C ILE A 213 -2.94 -4.66 -5.91
N HIS A 214 -2.12 -4.91 -4.89
CA HIS A 214 -1.87 -3.98 -3.77
C HIS A 214 -0.79 -2.93 -4.15
N LEU A 215 -1.18 -1.89 -4.89
CA LEU A 215 -0.28 -0.81 -5.37
C LEU A 215 -0.37 0.47 -4.52
N ASP A 216 0.51 1.44 -4.75
CA ASP A 216 0.48 2.78 -4.11
C ASP A 216 0.36 2.74 -2.57
N ASN A 217 1.33 2.08 -1.94
CA ASN A 217 1.38 1.93 -0.47
C ASN A 217 2.21 3.03 0.21
N GLY A 218 2.70 4.01 -0.56
CA GLY A 218 3.57 5.09 -0.10
C GLY A 218 2.98 5.98 1.01
N ARG A 219 1.67 5.96 1.24
CA ARG A 219 1.00 6.68 2.34
C ARG A 219 0.73 5.80 3.57
N GLY A 220 1.28 4.58 3.60
CA GLY A 220 1.37 3.77 4.80
C GLY A 220 2.46 4.27 5.75
N PHE A 221 2.40 3.80 7.00
CA PHE A 221 3.39 4.07 8.05
C PHE A 221 3.66 5.57 8.26
N GLY A 222 2.62 6.42 8.10
CA GLY A 222 2.71 7.85 8.39
C GLY A 222 2.67 8.15 9.88
N LYS A 223 1.93 7.36 10.68
CA LYS A 223 1.79 7.56 12.13
C LYS A 223 1.91 6.21 12.83
N TYR A 224 2.76 6.08 13.84
CA TYR A 224 2.83 4.93 14.75
C TYR A 224 2.06 5.19 16.05
N SER A 225 1.84 6.46 16.41
CA SER A 225 1.15 6.87 17.64
C SER A 225 -0.38 6.93 17.51
N HIS A 226 -0.90 6.82 16.28
CA HIS A 226 -2.33 6.90 15.97
C HIS A 226 -2.79 5.69 15.15
N ASP A 227 -3.96 5.15 15.47
CA ASP A 227 -4.61 4.08 14.71
C ASP A 227 -5.86 4.61 14.02
N GLU A 228 -5.83 4.67 12.69
CA GLU A 228 -6.93 5.25 11.91
C GLU A 228 -8.07 4.22 11.73
N LEU A 229 -8.98 4.18 12.71
CA LEU A 229 -10.10 3.25 12.72
C LEU A 229 -11.04 3.38 11.50
N SER A 230 -11.08 4.56 10.85
CA SER A 230 -11.91 4.74 9.66
C SER A 230 -11.47 3.83 8.49
N ILE A 231 -10.25 3.30 8.49
CA ILE A 231 -9.80 2.31 7.49
C ILE A 231 -10.44 0.93 7.72
N LEU A 232 -10.87 0.58 8.94
CA LEU A 232 -11.56 -0.69 9.24
C LEU A 232 -13.06 -0.67 9.01
N VAL A 233 -13.64 0.48 8.69
CA VAL A 233 -15.08 0.61 8.44
C VAL A 233 -15.62 -0.40 7.42
N PRO A 234 -14.94 -0.72 6.30
CA PRO A 234 -15.43 -1.75 5.39
C PRO A 234 -15.60 -3.12 6.06
N LEU A 235 -14.64 -3.53 6.90
CA LEU A 235 -14.71 -4.80 7.65
C LEU A 235 -15.88 -4.78 8.65
N GLN A 236 -16.06 -3.67 9.36
CA GLN A 236 -17.12 -3.50 10.36
C GLN A 236 -18.52 -3.44 9.75
N GLN A 237 -18.68 -2.81 8.59
CA GLN A 237 -19.96 -2.72 7.89
C GLN A 237 -20.31 -4.01 7.16
N CYS A 238 -19.32 -4.65 6.54
CA CYS A 238 -19.57 -5.85 5.75
C CYS A 238 -19.60 -7.11 6.59
N CYS A 239 -18.88 -7.15 7.71
CA CYS A 239 -18.74 -8.33 8.58
C CYS A 239 -18.48 -9.62 7.79
N ARG A 240 -17.50 -9.58 6.88
CA ARG A 240 -17.06 -10.73 6.08
C ARG A 240 -15.53 -10.81 6.10
N ILE A 241 -14.96 -12.01 6.19
CA ILE A 241 -13.53 -12.25 6.12
C ILE A 241 -13.26 -13.66 5.58
N ARG A 242 -12.13 -13.86 4.89
CA ARG A 242 -11.65 -15.19 4.50
C ARG A 242 -11.18 -15.97 5.71
N LYS A 243 -11.45 -17.26 5.73
CA LYS A 243 -10.94 -18.18 6.76
C LYS A 243 -9.42 -18.22 6.74
N SER A 244 -8.80 -18.26 5.56
CA SER A 244 -7.34 -18.19 5.39
C SER A 244 -6.75 -16.96 6.08
N THR A 245 -7.28 -15.77 5.78
CA THR A 245 -6.88 -14.50 6.41
C THR A 245 -7.13 -14.50 7.91
N TYR A 246 -8.32 -14.91 8.36
CA TYR A 246 -8.67 -14.89 9.78
C TYR A 246 -7.73 -15.77 10.63
N LEU A 247 -7.47 -17.01 10.18
CA LEU A 247 -6.54 -17.92 10.84
C LEU A 247 -5.11 -17.37 10.84
N ARG A 248 -4.68 -16.74 9.75
CA ARG A 248 -3.35 -16.10 9.67
C ARG A 248 -3.22 -14.96 10.67
N LEU A 249 -4.24 -14.11 10.81
CA LEU A 249 -4.23 -13.01 11.79
C LEU A 249 -4.21 -13.52 13.24
N GLN A 250 -4.98 -14.57 13.54
CA GLN A 250 -4.96 -15.21 14.85
C GLN A 250 -3.59 -15.79 15.18
N LEU A 251 -2.93 -16.44 14.21
CA LEU A 251 -1.57 -16.95 14.36
C LEU A 251 -0.57 -15.83 14.67
N LEU A 252 -0.61 -14.75 13.89
CA LEU A 252 0.30 -13.60 14.02
C LEU A 252 0.11 -12.79 15.32
N ALA A 253 -0.99 -13.02 16.05
CA ALA A 253 -1.26 -12.41 17.34
C ALA A 253 -0.69 -13.21 18.52
N LYS A 254 -0.23 -14.45 18.31
CA LYS A 254 0.45 -15.26 19.32
C LYS A 254 1.88 -14.76 19.54
N GLU A 255 2.38 -14.84 20.78
CA GLU A 255 3.71 -14.31 21.13
C GLU A 255 4.83 -14.98 20.32
N GLU A 256 4.73 -16.28 20.02
CA GLU A 256 5.73 -17.02 19.25
C GLU A 256 5.80 -16.63 17.75
N TYR A 257 4.74 -16.04 17.18
CA TYR A 257 4.66 -15.65 15.76
C TYR A 257 4.35 -14.16 15.58
N ARG A 258 4.61 -13.37 16.62
CA ARG A 258 4.21 -11.99 16.72
C ARG A 258 4.59 -11.18 15.47
N LEU A 259 3.61 -10.48 14.90
CA LEU A 259 3.75 -9.76 13.63
C LEU A 259 4.96 -8.82 13.59
N SER A 260 5.21 -8.06 14.66
CA SER A 260 6.35 -7.16 14.76
C SER A 260 7.71 -7.86 14.61
N LEU A 261 7.87 -9.06 15.19
CA LEU A 261 9.11 -9.84 15.12
C LEU A 261 9.34 -10.36 13.70
N LEU A 262 8.30 -10.90 13.08
CA LEU A 262 8.39 -11.39 11.69
C LEU A 262 8.67 -10.25 10.71
N MET A 263 8.05 -9.08 10.92
CA MET A 263 8.35 -7.89 10.12
C MET A 263 9.78 -7.41 10.31
N ALA A 264 10.28 -7.34 11.55
CA ALA A 264 11.66 -6.94 11.83
C ALA A 264 12.66 -7.86 11.13
N GLU A 265 12.48 -9.17 11.24
CA GLU A 265 13.37 -10.15 10.61
C GLU A 265 13.30 -10.10 9.08
N SER A 266 12.10 -10.01 8.52
CA SER A 266 11.90 -9.92 7.08
C SER A 266 12.54 -8.65 6.48
N LEU A 267 12.44 -7.52 7.17
CA LEU A 267 13.00 -6.24 6.73
C LEU A 267 14.52 -6.12 6.93
N ARG A 268 15.11 -6.91 7.83
CA ARG A 268 16.54 -6.88 8.16
C ARG A 268 17.44 -7.17 6.95
N GLN A 269 16.92 -7.90 5.96
CA GLN A 269 17.66 -8.28 4.74
C GLN A 269 17.66 -7.18 3.67
N ASP A 270 16.84 -6.14 3.80
CA ASP A 270 16.83 -5.04 2.84
C ASP A 270 18.07 -4.16 3.02
N ARG A 271 18.62 -3.67 1.90
CA ARG A 271 19.84 -2.85 1.90
C ARG A 271 19.69 -1.50 2.59
N VAL A 272 18.47 -1.03 2.80
CA VAL A 272 18.17 0.23 3.51
C VAL A 272 17.65 -0.01 4.93
N ALA A 273 17.95 -1.18 5.51
CA ALA A 273 17.66 -1.46 6.90
C ALA A 273 18.36 -0.43 7.82
N PRO A 274 17.68 0.10 8.86
CA PRO A 274 16.28 -0.20 9.23
C PRO A 274 15.23 0.44 8.29
N VAL A 275 14.29 -0.37 7.81
CA VAL A 275 13.20 0.10 6.93
C VAL A 275 12.07 0.77 7.72
N LEU A 276 11.69 0.19 8.87
CA LEU A 276 10.69 0.77 9.78
C LEU A 276 11.33 1.16 11.11
N PHE A 277 10.88 2.28 11.66
CA PHE A 277 11.21 2.68 13.02
C PHE A 277 10.51 1.76 14.04
N GLN A 278 11.16 1.45 15.16
CA GLN A 278 10.69 0.46 16.14
C GLN A 278 9.23 0.66 16.60
N PRO A 279 8.74 1.89 16.87
CA PRO A 279 7.35 2.13 17.22
C PRO A 279 6.33 1.71 16.15
N HIS A 280 6.69 1.74 14.86
CA HIS A 280 5.79 1.22 13.81
C HIS A 280 5.61 -0.29 13.91
N LEU A 281 6.66 -1.03 14.28
CA LEU A 281 6.55 -2.47 14.52
C LEU A 281 5.61 -2.76 15.70
N GLN A 282 5.73 -1.99 16.78
CA GLN A 282 4.82 -2.10 17.93
C GLN A 282 3.36 -1.73 17.57
N ALA A 283 3.18 -0.72 16.72
CA ALA A 283 1.86 -0.32 16.24
C ALA A 283 1.20 -1.43 15.40
N LEU A 284 1.96 -2.22 14.63
CA LEU A 284 1.41 -3.37 13.90
C LEU A 284 0.77 -4.39 14.84
N ASP A 285 1.41 -4.73 15.96
CA ASP A 285 0.84 -5.67 16.93
C ASP A 285 -0.44 -5.12 17.56
N ARG A 286 -0.43 -3.83 17.91
CA ARG A 286 -1.61 -3.15 18.48
C ARG A 286 -2.77 -3.17 17.48
N ARG A 287 -2.52 -2.79 16.23
CA ARG A 287 -3.51 -2.77 15.14
C ARG A 287 -4.02 -4.17 14.83
N LEU A 288 -3.16 -5.18 14.80
CA LEU A 288 -3.59 -6.57 14.59
C LEU A 288 -4.63 -7.01 15.62
N ARG A 289 -4.44 -6.67 16.90
CA ARG A 289 -5.43 -6.94 17.94
C ARG A 289 -6.75 -6.21 17.70
N LEU A 290 -6.71 -4.96 17.24
CA LEU A 290 -7.92 -4.21 16.87
C LEU A 290 -8.66 -4.85 15.69
N VAL A 291 -7.95 -5.40 14.70
CA VAL A 291 -8.58 -6.17 13.61
C VAL A 291 -9.31 -7.39 14.16
N LEU A 292 -8.64 -8.18 15.02
CA LEU A 292 -9.25 -9.37 15.63
C LEU A 292 -10.45 -9.02 16.51
N GLN A 293 -10.41 -7.90 17.23
CA GLN A 293 -11.55 -7.39 17.99
C GLN A 293 -12.73 -7.01 17.09
N ALA A 294 -12.47 -6.35 15.95
CA ALA A 294 -13.51 -6.01 14.98
C ALA A 294 -14.17 -7.27 14.38
N VAL A 295 -13.36 -8.28 14.03
CA VAL A 295 -13.88 -9.59 13.57
C VAL A 295 -14.68 -10.28 14.68
N GLY A 296 -14.19 -10.26 15.91
CA GLY A 296 -14.88 -10.84 17.07
C GLY A 296 -16.24 -10.19 17.33
N ALA A 297 -16.34 -8.86 17.18
CA ALA A 297 -17.60 -8.14 17.29
C ALA A 297 -18.60 -8.54 16.19
N CYS A 298 -18.13 -8.68 14.94
CA CYS A 298 -18.96 -9.21 13.85
C CYS A 298 -19.43 -10.64 14.12
N VAL A 299 -18.52 -11.53 14.56
CA VAL A 299 -18.86 -12.94 14.87
C VAL A 299 -19.87 -13.04 16.02
N GLY A 300 -19.73 -12.20 17.05
CA GLY A 300 -20.68 -12.17 18.17
C GLY A 300 -22.08 -11.69 17.78
N LYS A 301 -22.18 -10.84 16.75
CA LYS A 301 -23.45 -10.29 16.25
C LYS A 301 -24.13 -11.21 15.22
N ASP A 302 -23.37 -11.66 14.22
CA ASP A 302 -23.91 -12.30 13.02
C ASP A 302 -23.63 -13.82 12.99
N GLY A 303 -22.78 -14.34 13.87
CA GLY A 303 -22.38 -15.75 13.93
C GLY A 303 -21.19 -16.11 13.03
N LEU A 304 -20.41 -17.12 13.43
CA LEU A 304 -19.15 -17.48 12.76
C LEU A 304 -19.34 -17.83 11.27
N GLY A 305 -20.34 -18.66 10.96
CA GLY A 305 -20.59 -19.12 9.58
C GLY A 305 -21.08 -18.03 8.62
N HIS A 306 -21.58 -16.90 9.13
CA HIS A 306 -21.98 -15.76 8.29
C HIS A 306 -20.84 -14.77 8.06
N VAL A 307 -19.87 -14.73 8.97
CA VAL A 307 -18.74 -13.79 8.92
C VAL A 307 -17.52 -14.39 8.23
N VAL A 308 -17.21 -15.66 8.51
CA VAL A 308 -16.01 -16.33 8.02
C VAL A 308 -16.35 -17.19 6.80
N GLU A 309 -15.90 -16.76 5.62
CA GLU A 309 -16.04 -17.53 4.39
C GLU A 309 -14.93 -18.59 4.31
N ASP A 310 -15.29 -19.85 4.10
CA ASP A 310 -14.33 -20.95 3.98
C ASP A 310 -13.72 -21.04 2.58
N ASP A 311 -12.62 -20.32 2.36
CA ASP A 311 -11.84 -20.35 1.13
C ASP A 311 -10.76 -21.45 1.11
N LEU A 312 -10.75 -22.33 2.12
CA LEU A 312 -9.81 -23.45 2.24
C LEU A 312 -10.45 -24.80 1.87
N ASP A 313 -11.77 -24.86 1.72
CA ASP A 313 -12.47 -26.08 1.30
C ASP A 313 -12.21 -26.35 -0.21
N PRO A 314 -11.55 -27.47 -0.57
CA PRO A 314 -11.32 -27.83 -1.97
C PRO A 314 -12.60 -28.06 -2.78
N LEU A 315 -13.75 -28.22 -2.12
CA LEU A 315 -15.05 -28.43 -2.75
C LEU A 315 -15.79 -27.12 -3.06
N ASP A 316 -15.28 -25.97 -2.61
CA ASP A 316 -15.87 -24.66 -2.93
C ASP A 316 -15.73 -24.36 -4.45
N PRO A 317 -16.82 -24.09 -5.18
CA PRO A 317 -16.80 -23.85 -6.63
C PRO A 317 -15.82 -22.75 -7.08
N GLY A 318 -15.43 -21.83 -6.19
CA GLY A 318 -14.45 -20.78 -6.46
C GLY A 318 -13.05 -21.29 -6.83
N HIS A 319 -12.71 -22.54 -6.48
CA HIS A 319 -11.43 -23.16 -6.81
C HIS A 319 -11.40 -23.87 -8.17
N ARG A 320 -12.56 -24.17 -8.77
CA ARG A 320 -12.65 -24.91 -10.06
C ARG A 320 -12.52 -24.04 -11.31
N GLY A 321 -12.25 -22.75 -11.18
CA GLY A 321 -12.16 -21.81 -12.30
C GLY A 321 -10.75 -21.66 -12.90
N SER A 322 -10.05 -22.73 -13.27
CA SER A 322 -8.85 -22.62 -14.16
C SER A 322 -8.25 -23.94 -14.68
N ALA A 323 -8.76 -25.12 -14.29
CA ALA A 323 -8.16 -26.39 -14.74
C ALA A 323 -8.73 -26.94 -16.06
N ASP A 324 -9.89 -26.45 -16.52
CA ASP A 324 -10.50 -26.88 -17.78
C ASP A 324 -10.81 -25.67 -18.67
N ARG A 325 -9.84 -25.26 -19.49
CA ARG A 325 -10.04 -24.63 -20.80
C ARG A 325 -8.74 -24.45 -21.57
#